data_AF-A0A850NZ37-F1
#
_entry.id   AF-A0A850NZ37-F1
#
_cell.length_a   1.000
_cell.length_b   1.000
_cell.length_c   1.000
_cell.angle_alpha   90.00
_cell.angle_beta   90.00
_cell.angle_gamma   90.00
#
_symmetry.space_group_name_H-M   'P 1'
#
loop_
_entity.id
_entity.type
_entity.pdbx_description
1 polymer ?
#
loop_
_entity_poly.entity_id
_entity_poly.type
_entity_poly.pdbx_seq_one_letter_code
_entity_poly.pdbx_strand_id
1 'polypeptide(L)'
;EAAAGGVDPASLGEAEFAARLTTADMPDPDLLIRTSGERRLSNFLLWQSAYAELLFVDTLWPDFGTAEFEAALAEFGRRERRFGGRPG
;
A
#
# COMPACT_ATOMS: atom_id res chain seq x y z
N GLU A 1 18.19 -4.53 -18.52
CA GLU A 1 18.74 -3.21 -18.86
C GLU A 1 20.01 -2.83 -18.10
N ALA A 2 20.18 -3.10 -16.80
CA ALA A 2 21.40 -2.72 -16.06
C ALA A 2 22.72 -3.21 -16.70
N ALA A 3 22.79 -4.45 -17.19
CA ALA A 3 23.98 -4.97 -17.87
C ALA A 3 24.10 -4.57 -19.36
N ALA A 4 23.04 -4.02 -19.97
CA ALA A 4 22.96 -3.75 -21.41
C ALA A 4 22.78 -2.27 -21.78
N GLY A 5 22.44 -1.41 -20.81
CA GLY A 5 21.96 -0.04 -21.03
C GLY A 5 22.79 1.05 -20.32
N GLY A 6 23.98 0.72 -19.82
CA GLY A 6 24.91 1.73 -19.28
C GLY A 6 24.40 2.50 -18.06
N VAL A 7 23.47 1.92 -17.30
CA VAL A 7 22.98 2.53 -16.06
C VAL A 7 24.03 2.33 -14.98
N ASP A 8 24.49 3.42 -14.38
CA ASP A 8 25.37 3.38 -13.21
C ASP A 8 24.64 2.71 -12.04
N PRO A 9 25.12 1.56 -11.52
CA PRO A 9 24.49 0.91 -10.38
C PRO A 9 24.38 1.81 -9.15
N ALA A 10 25.28 2.79 -8.99
CA ALA A 10 25.22 3.74 -7.89
C ALA A 10 24.05 4.73 -8.01
N SER A 11 23.45 4.87 -9.19
CA SER A 11 22.26 5.72 -9.42
C SER A 11 20.94 4.96 -9.28
N LEU A 12 20.94 3.69 -8.85
CA LEU A 12 19.73 2.90 -8.66
C LEU A 12 19.25 3.02 -7.22
N GLY A 13 18.27 3.90 -6.98
CA GLY A 13 17.60 4.06 -5.69
C GLY A 13 16.14 3.63 -5.70
N GLU A 14 15.45 3.92 -4.60
CA GLU A 14 14.02 3.63 -4.42
C GLU A 14 13.16 4.36 -5.47
N ALA A 15 13.51 5.60 -5.82
CA ALA A 15 12.78 6.39 -6.80
C ALA A 15 12.89 5.78 -8.22
N GLU A 16 14.10 5.37 -8.62
CA GLU A 16 14.34 4.73 -9.91
C GLU A 16 13.66 3.36 -10.01
N PHE A 17 13.58 2.63 -8.90
CA PHE A 17 12.83 1.39 -8.83
C PHE A 17 11.33 1.64 -8.96
N ALA A 18 10.77 2.56 -8.16
CA ALA A 18 9.36 2.90 -8.18
C ALA A 18 8.89 3.39 -9.57
N ALA A 19 9.69 4.22 -10.25
CA ALA A 19 9.42 4.72 -11.60
C ALA A 19 9.34 3.62 -12.68
N ARG A 20 9.83 2.41 -12.39
CA ARG A 20 9.79 1.25 -13.30
C ARG A 20 8.70 0.24 -12.94
N LEU A 21 7.96 0.47 -11.85
CA LEU A 21 6.79 -0.34 -11.51
C LEU A 21 5.63 0.02 -12.43
N THR A 22 4.74 -0.93 -12.66
CA THR A 22 3.50 -0.72 -13.44
C THR A 22 2.54 0.30 -12.82
N THR A 23 2.85 0.78 -11.62
CA THR A 23 2.08 1.74 -10.82
C THR A 23 2.77 3.10 -10.73
N ALA A 24 3.83 3.35 -11.51
CA ALA A 24 4.63 4.58 -11.41
C ALA A 24 3.80 5.88 -11.53
N ASP A 25 2.70 5.84 -12.29
CA ASP A 25 1.80 6.98 -12.50
C ASP A 25 0.65 7.04 -11.47
N MET A 26 0.67 6.16 -10.47
CA MET A 26 -0.34 6.08 -9.41
C MET A 26 0.29 6.44 -8.06
N PRO A 27 -0.41 7.19 -7.19
CA PRO A 27 0.05 7.37 -5.83
C PRO A 27 0.02 6.04 -5.06
N ASP A 28 0.92 5.91 -4.09
CA ASP A 28 0.86 4.82 -3.13
C ASP A 28 -0.45 4.86 -2.34
N PRO A 29 -1.08 3.71 -2.03
CA PRO A 29 -2.31 3.67 -1.26
C PRO A 29 -2.04 4.07 0.19
N ASP A 30 -2.87 4.97 0.72
CA ASP A 30 -2.86 5.28 2.15
C ASP A 30 -3.53 4.19 3.00
N LEU A 31 -4.54 3.51 2.43
CA LEU A 31 -5.34 2.48 3.08
C LEU A 31 -5.51 1.28 2.13
N LEU A 32 -5.24 0.08 2.64
CA LEU A 32 -5.52 -1.19 1.97
C LEU A 32 -6.54 -1.96 2.79
N ILE A 33 -7.73 -2.17 2.22
CA ILE A 33 -8.83 -2.90 2.83
C ILE A 33 -8.83 -4.33 2.29
N ARG A 34 -8.84 -5.33 3.16
CA ARG A 34 -9.00 -6.74 2.80
C ARG A 34 -10.19 -7.36 3.51
N THR A 35 -11.12 -7.86 2.70
CA THR A 35 -12.34 -8.55 3.11
C THR A 35 -12.09 -10.01 3.53
N SER A 36 -13.16 -10.67 3.96
CA SER A 36 -13.24 -12.10 4.31
C SER A 36 -12.39 -12.56 5.51
N GLY A 37 -11.99 -11.64 6.39
CA GLY A 37 -11.30 -11.93 7.65
C GLY A 37 -9.82 -12.33 7.52
N GLU A 38 -9.29 -12.39 6.29
CA GLU A 38 -7.95 -12.89 6.03
C GLU A 38 -6.87 -11.85 6.28
N ARG A 39 -5.94 -12.13 7.20
CA ARG A 39 -4.91 -11.18 7.64
C ARG A 39 -3.58 -11.39 6.92
N ARG A 40 -3.56 -11.11 5.62
CA ARG A 40 -2.37 -11.19 4.77
C ARG A 40 -2.48 -10.21 3.60
N LEU A 41 -1.38 -9.89 2.94
CA LEU A 41 -1.42 -9.11 1.69
C LEU A 41 -1.55 -9.99 0.45
N SER A 42 -1.17 -11.28 0.55
CA SER A 42 -1.14 -12.19 -0.60
C SER A 42 -0.35 -11.63 -1.79
N ASN A 43 0.80 -11.00 -1.52
CA ASN A 43 1.66 -10.41 -2.55
C ASN A 43 1.02 -9.25 -3.33
N PHE A 44 -0.03 -8.61 -2.79
CA PHE A 44 -0.68 -7.46 -3.41
C PHE A 44 0.02 -6.16 -3.00
N LEU A 45 0.50 -5.40 -4.00
CA LEU A 45 1.11 -4.07 -3.86
C LEU A 45 2.18 -3.97 -2.77
N LEU A 46 3.13 -4.92 -2.73
CA LEU A 46 4.12 -4.99 -1.65
C LEU A 46 4.98 -3.72 -1.50
N TRP A 47 5.38 -3.11 -2.62
CA TRP A 47 6.18 -1.89 -2.61
C TRP A 47 5.34 -0.69 -2.16
N GLN A 48 4.18 -0.52 -2.80
CA GLN A 48 3.30 0.63 -2.60
C GLN A 48 2.66 0.61 -1.21
N SER A 49 2.46 -0.57 -0.62
CA SER A 49 1.86 -0.72 0.72
C SER A 49 2.84 -0.57 1.88
N ALA A 50 4.11 -0.22 1.63
CA ALA A 50 5.14 -0.13 2.68
C ALA A 50 4.73 0.77 3.87
N TYR A 51 3.97 1.84 3.61
CA TYR A 51 3.44 2.75 4.62
C TYR A 51 1.90 2.84 4.62
N ALA A 52 1.22 1.96 3.90
CA ALA A 52 -0.23 1.89 3.89
C ALA A 52 -0.75 1.40 5.23
N GLU A 53 -1.88 1.93 5.66
CA GLU A 53 -2.64 1.32 6.73
C GLU A 53 -3.35 0.06 6.23
N LEU A 54 -3.28 -1.03 7.00
CA LEU A 54 -3.92 -2.29 6.66
C LEU A 54 -5.18 -2.47 7.50
N LEU A 55 -6.33 -2.52 6.83
CA LEU A 55 -7.62 -2.80 7.46
C LEU A 55 -8.14 -4.15 6.98
N PHE A 56 -8.34 -5.06 7.93
CA PHE A 56 -8.92 -6.38 7.67
C PHE A 56 -10.33 -6.42 8.22
N VAL A 57 -11.30 -6.75 7.37
CA VAL A 57 -12.72 -6.84 7.73
C VAL A 57 -13.25 -8.24 7.48
N ASP A 58 -14.17 -8.70 8.32
CA ASP A 58 -14.74 -10.04 8.24
C ASP A 58 -15.79 -10.15 7.11
N THR A 59 -16.41 -9.05 6.69
CA THR A 59 -17.38 -9.00 5.61
C THR A 59 -16.82 -9.64 4.34
N LEU A 60 -17.60 -10.51 3.69
CA LEU A 60 -17.21 -11.14 2.42
C LEU A 60 -17.29 -10.12 1.28
N TRP A 61 -16.47 -10.29 0.24
CA TRP A 61 -16.43 -9.34 -0.89
C TRP A 61 -17.80 -9.08 -1.55
N PRO A 62 -18.66 -10.11 -1.80
CA PRO A 62 -19.99 -9.86 -2.37
C PRO A 62 -20.92 -9.03 -1.48
N ASP A 63 -20.66 -9.00 -0.17
CA ASP A 63 -21.45 -8.29 0.83
C ASP A 63 -20.83 -6.94 1.22
N PHE A 64 -19.64 -6.60 0.69
CA PHE A 64 -18.96 -5.35 1.00
C PHE A 64 -19.52 -4.23 0.12
N GLY A 65 -20.28 -3.32 0.74
CA GLY A 65 -20.94 -2.19 0.07
C GLY A 65 -20.48 -0.83 0.56
N THR A 66 -21.31 0.18 0.29
CA THR A 66 -21.04 1.58 0.64
C THR A 66 -20.91 1.79 2.15
N ALA A 67 -21.76 1.15 2.96
CA ALA A 67 -21.75 1.30 4.41
C ALA A 67 -20.44 0.76 5.02
N GLU A 68 -19.96 -0.39 4.55
CA GLU A 68 -18.71 -0.98 4.99
C GLU A 68 -17.51 -0.14 4.55
N PHE A 69 -17.56 0.44 3.35
CA PHE A 69 -16.52 1.35 2.87
C PHE A 69 -16.45 2.64 3.68
N GLU A 70 -17.60 3.26 3.99
CA GLU A 70 -17.65 4.44 4.85
C GLU A 70 -17.12 4.15 6.26
N ALA A 71 -17.47 2.99 6.83
CA ALA A 71 -16.93 2.54 8.11
C ALA A 71 -15.41 2.35 8.06
N ALA A 72 -14.87 1.80 6.97
CA ALA A 72 -13.44 1.65 6.76
C ALA A 72 -12.71 2.99 6.68
N LEU A 73 -13.28 3.98 5.99
CA LEU A 73 -12.73 5.33 5.93
C LEU A 73 -12.77 6.04 7.29
N ALA A 74 -13.85 5.85 8.05
CA ALA A 74 -13.97 6.40 9.40
C ALA A 74 -12.92 5.79 10.35
N GLU A 75 -12.65 4.49 10.27
CA GLU A 75 -11.59 3.83 11.04
C GLU A 75 -10.20 4.36 10.65
N PHE A 76 -9.93 4.49 9.35
CA PHE A 76 -8.68 5.09 8.85
C PHE A 76 -8.49 6.52 9.37
N GLY A 77 -9.53 7.35 9.32
CA GLY A 77 -9.48 8.74 9.79
C GLY A 77 -9.21 8.91 11.28
N ARG A 78 -9.37 7.85 12.10
CA ARG A 78 -9.05 7.88 13.53
C ARG A 78 -7.57 7.64 13.83
N ARG A 79 -6.78 7.13 12.88
CA ARG A 79 -5.41 6.72 13.14
C ARG A 79 -4.43 7.83 12.82
N GLU A 80 -3.48 8.05 13.72
CA GLU A 80 -2.36 8.96 13.48
C GLU A 80 -1.22 8.21 12.79
N ARG A 81 -0.96 8.53 11.52
CA ARG A 81 0.15 7.96 10.76
C ARG A 81 1.47 8.56 11.22
N ARG A 82 2.41 7.69 11.59
CA ARG A 82 3.70 8.09 12.14
C ARG A 82 4.85 8.10 11.13
N PHE A 83 4.70 7.44 9.98
CA PHE A 83 5.74 7.36 8.93
C PHE A 83 7.15 7.03 9.46
N GLY A 84 7.25 6.13 10.45
CA GLY A 84 8.52 5.77 11.09
C GLY A 84 8.96 6.67 12.26
N GLY A 85 8.18 7.70 12.60
CA GLY A 85 8.36 8.51 13.80
C GLY A 85 8.12 7.70 15.08
N ARG A 86 9.07 7.76 16.02
CA ARG A 86 8.91 7.18 17.36
C ARG A 86 8.27 8.23 18.28
N PRO A 87 7.27 7.87 19.11
CA PRO A 87 6.79 8.78 20.14
C PRO A 87 7.95 9.10 21.11
N GLY A 88 8.13 10.39 21.38
CA GLY A 88 9.11 10.90 22.34
C GLY A 88 8.71 10.71 23.79
#